data_AF-A0AAD4W9E3-F1
#
_entry.id   AF-A0AAD4W9E3-F1
#
_cell.length_a   1.000
_cell.length_b   1.000
_cell.length_c   1.000
_cell.angle_alpha   90.00
_cell.angle_beta   90.00
_cell.angle_gamma   90.00
#
_symmetry.space_group_name_H-M   'P 1'
#
loop_
_entity.id
_entity.type
_entity.pdbx_description
1 polymer ?
#
loop_
_entity_poly.entity_id
_entity_poly.type
_entity_poly.pdbx_seq_one_letter_code
_entity_poly.pdbx_strand_id
1 'polypeptide(L)'
;MFTLRAAVIWTVNDFSAYAMVSGWSTKGYMACPICKEDVTFGWHAGKVCYLGHRRWLPWEHEWQEKDKEFDRKTKSRLRPREWSGDEILEQLNRLDFALFRKTGSRTRLSTHMNWTHKPMFFELPYWSKLKLRHNLDVMHVGEKCIRHIGGHDSKYRGQDKGHNQSSS
;
A
#
# COMPACT_ATOMS: atom_id res chain seq x y z
N MET A 1 6.28 36.21 28.89
CA MET A 1 6.82 35.50 27.70
C MET A 1 6.49 34.03 27.86
N PHE A 2 5.69 33.44 26.97
CA PHE A 2 5.33 32.02 27.02
C PHE A 2 6.14 31.24 25.98
N THR A 3 6.55 30.02 26.32
CA THR A 3 7.28 29.14 25.41
C THR A 3 6.30 28.14 24.81
N LEU A 4 6.00 28.28 23.52
CA LEU A 4 5.22 27.29 22.78
C LEU A 4 6.12 26.12 22.36
N ARG A 5 5.64 24.90 22.57
CA ARG A 5 6.25 23.67 22.04
C ARG A 5 5.24 22.98 21.13
N ALA A 6 5.68 22.53 19.96
CA ALA A 6 4.85 21.81 19.00
C ALA A 6 5.53 20.49 18.63
N ALA A 7 4.72 19.47 18.36
CA ALA A 7 5.17 18.17 17.88
C ALA A 7 4.19 17.64 16.83
N VAL A 8 4.71 17.10 15.73
CA VAL A 8 3.93 16.38 14.71
C VAL A 8 3.70 14.94 15.16
N ILE A 9 2.44 14.50 15.24
CA ILE A 9 2.08 13.13 15.69
C ILE A 9 1.82 12.21 14.48
N TRP A 10 1.11 12.69 13.47
CA TRP A 10 0.88 11.97 12.22
C TRP A 10 0.63 12.96 11.07
N THR A 11 0.74 12.46 9.85
CA THR A 11 0.37 13.19 8.63
C THR A 11 -0.79 12.48 7.95
N VAL A 12 -1.74 13.23 7.40
CA VAL A 12 -2.86 12.70 6.58
C VAL A 12 -2.63 13.18 5.15
N ASN A 13 -2.48 12.24 4.22
CA ASN A 13 -2.04 12.55 2.87
C ASN A 13 -2.81 11.70 1.87
N ASP A 14 -3.10 12.24 0.69
CA ASP A 14 -3.52 11.40 -0.43
C ASP A 14 -2.41 10.40 -0.84
N PHE A 15 -2.71 9.47 -1.75
CA PHE A 15 -1.76 8.44 -2.16
C PHE A 15 -0.53 8.98 -2.89
N SER A 16 -0.64 10.13 -3.58
CA SER A 16 0.48 10.74 -4.28
C SER A 16 1.41 11.46 -3.30
N ALA A 17 0.84 12.26 -2.40
CA ALA A 17 1.53 12.97 -1.34
C ALA A 17 2.17 12.00 -0.34
N TYR A 18 1.55 10.83 -0.08
CA TYR A 18 2.13 9.76 0.73
C TYR A 18 3.54 9.39 0.26
N ALA A 19 3.77 9.31 -1.06
CA ALA A 19 5.08 8.95 -1.60
C ALA A 19 6.17 9.94 -1.19
N MET A 20 5.81 11.23 -1.16
CA MET A 20 6.71 12.30 -0.78
C MET A 20 6.95 12.32 0.73
N VAL A 21 5.92 12.17 1.55
CA VAL A 21 6.11 12.25 3.02
C VAL A 21 6.73 11.00 3.62
N SER A 22 6.51 9.83 3.02
CA SER A 22 7.01 8.55 3.53
C SER A 22 8.33 8.13 2.90
N GLY A 23 8.70 8.67 1.75
CA GLY A 23 9.85 8.20 0.96
C GLY A 23 9.61 6.89 0.22
N TRP A 24 8.47 6.23 0.41
CA TRP A 24 8.11 4.98 -0.24
C TRP A 24 7.44 5.24 -1.59
N SER A 25 7.93 4.66 -2.67
CA SER A 25 7.34 4.87 -4.00
C SER A 25 5.93 4.31 -4.07
N THR A 26 4.96 5.10 -4.50
CA THR A 26 3.60 4.63 -4.76
C THR A 26 3.38 4.15 -6.19
N LYS A 27 4.48 3.82 -6.90
CA LYS A 27 4.48 3.32 -8.28
C LYS A 27 5.04 1.90 -8.34
N GLY A 28 4.54 1.12 -9.30
CA GLY A 28 5.00 -0.25 -9.57
C GLY A 28 4.44 -1.29 -8.58
N TYR A 29 4.99 -2.51 -8.61
CA TYR A 29 4.42 -3.66 -7.91
C TYR A 29 4.47 -3.59 -6.38
N MET A 30 5.26 -2.67 -5.80
CA MET A 30 5.46 -2.50 -4.35
C MET A 30 4.80 -1.24 -3.78
N ALA A 31 3.82 -0.65 -4.47
CA ALA A 31 3.24 0.63 -4.05
C ALA A 31 2.44 0.57 -2.74
N CYS A 32 2.03 -0.63 -2.29
CA CYS A 32 1.21 -0.75 -1.10
C CYS A 32 1.99 -0.25 0.14
N PRO A 33 1.54 0.81 0.82
CA PRO A 33 2.29 1.42 1.91
C PRO A 33 2.28 0.58 3.19
N ILE A 34 1.26 -0.27 3.31
CA ILE A 34 1.03 -1.17 4.44
C ILE A 34 1.80 -2.48 4.24
N CYS A 35 1.60 -3.16 3.11
CA CYS A 35 2.24 -4.45 2.84
C CYS A 35 3.72 -4.33 2.48
N LYS A 36 4.15 -3.20 1.90
CA LYS A 36 5.52 -2.93 1.45
C LYS A 36 6.07 -4.05 0.57
N GLU A 37 7.09 -4.77 1.05
CA GLU A 37 7.72 -5.89 0.35
C GLU A 37 6.84 -7.16 0.32
N ASP A 38 5.93 -7.30 1.28
CA ASP A 38 5.02 -8.45 1.42
C ASP A 38 3.69 -8.22 0.69
N VAL A 39 3.78 -7.55 -0.45
CA VAL A 39 2.63 -7.24 -1.30
C VAL A 39 2.26 -8.44 -2.16
N THR A 40 0.98 -8.81 -2.14
CA THR A 40 0.43 -9.68 -3.17
C THR A 40 -0.10 -8.78 -4.27
N PHE A 41 0.22 -9.03 -5.53
CA PHE A 41 -0.32 -8.28 -6.66
C PHE A 41 -0.86 -9.21 -7.75
N GLY A 42 -1.75 -8.67 -8.57
CA GLY A 42 -2.30 -9.32 -9.76
C GLY A 42 -2.63 -8.28 -10.83
N TRP A 43 -2.91 -8.77 -12.03
CA TRP A 43 -3.31 -7.94 -13.16
C TRP A 43 -4.82 -8.05 -13.38
N HIS A 44 -5.53 -6.93 -13.31
CA HIS A 44 -6.96 -6.87 -13.57
C HIS A 44 -7.27 -5.66 -14.45
N ALA A 45 -8.03 -5.89 -15.54
CA ALA A 45 -8.45 -4.84 -16.49
C ALA A 45 -7.29 -3.91 -16.95
N GLY A 46 -6.13 -4.49 -17.25
CA GLY A 46 -4.95 -3.74 -17.73
C GLY A 46 -4.25 -2.89 -16.65
N LYS A 47 -4.54 -3.14 -15.37
CA LYS A 47 -3.91 -2.44 -14.24
C LYS A 47 -3.37 -3.43 -13.21
N VAL A 48 -2.31 -2.99 -12.53
CA VAL A 48 -1.79 -3.69 -11.36
C VAL A 48 -2.71 -3.42 -10.18
N CYS A 49 -3.06 -4.50 -9.50
CA CYS A 49 -3.98 -4.55 -8.38
C CYS A 49 -3.26 -5.22 -7.20
N TYR A 50 -3.23 -4.58 -6.04
CA TYR A 50 -2.72 -5.15 -4.79
C TYR A 50 -3.76 -6.07 -4.15
N LEU A 51 -3.50 -7.36 -4.19
CA LEU A 51 -4.42 -8.37 -3.69
C LEU A 51 -4.06 -8.76 -2.26
N GLY A 52 -4.77 -9.74 -1.70
CA GLY A 52 -4.38 -10.29 -0.39
C GLY A 52 -4.92 -9.53 0.81
N HIS A 53 -5.82 -8.55 0.65
CA HIS A 53 -6.41 -7.80 1.77
C HIS A 53 -7.09 -8.68 2.84
N ARG A 54 -7.63 -9.85 2.48
CA ARG A 54 -8.16 -10.81 3.47
C ARG A 54 -7.14 -11.28 4.52
N ARG A 55 -5.82 -11.09 4.32
CA ARG A 55 -4.76 -11.38 5.31
C ARG A 55 -4.87 -10.55 6.59
N TRP A 56 -5.62 -9.45 6.55
CA TRP A 56 -5.84 -8.57 7.70
C TRP A 56 -7.03 -9.01 8.56
N LEU A 57 -7.90 -9.86 8.00
CA LEU A 57 -9.09 -10.37 8.69
C LEU A 57 -8.71 -11.46 9.70
N PRO A 58 -9.51 -11.64 10.78
CA PRO A 58 -9.38 -12.78 11.67
C PRO A 58 -9.43 -14.12 10.93
N TRP A 59 -8.85 -15.16 11.52
CA TRP A 59 -8.84 -16.50 10.92
C TRP A 59 -10.26 -17.06 10.72
N GLU A 60 -11.15 -16.80 11.68
CA GLU A 60 -12.54 -17.28 11.69
C GLU A 60 -13.48 -16.44 10.80
N HIS A 61 -12.95 -15.47 10.05
CA HIS A 61 -13.77 -14.60 9.23
C HIS A 61 -14.28 -15.35 7.99
N GLU A 62 -15.60 -15.31 7.72
CA GLU A 62 -16.28 -16.02 6.62
C GLU A 62 -15.59 -15.84 5.25
N TRP A 63 -15.05 -14.65 4.98
CA TRP A 63 -14.34 -14.34 3.73
C TRP A 63 -12.99 -15.04 3.56
N GLN A 64 -12.41 -15.65 4.60
CA GLN A 64 -11.18 -16.46 4.47
C GLN A 64 -11.42 -17.69 3.58
N GLU A 65 -12.59 -18.31 3.67
CA GLU A 65 -12.92 -19.55 2.96
C GLU A 65 -13.48 -19.31 1.55
N LYS A 66 -13.90 -18.07 1.25
CA LYS A 66 -14.51 -17.69 -0.04
C LYS A 66 -13.49 -17.47 -1.17
N ASP A 67 -12.55 -18.39 -1.36
CA ASP A 67 -11.49 -18.22 -2.38
C ASP A 67 -12.01 -17.99 -3.79
N LYS A 68 -13.14 -18.62 -4.15
CA LYS A 68 -13.77 -18.50 -5.47
C LYS A 68 -14.28 -17.10 -5.80
N GLU A 69 -14.62 -16.32 -4.78
CA GLU A 69 -15.14 -14.95 -4.92
C GLU A 69 -14.01 -13.91 -5.03
N PHE A 70 -12.80 -14.30 -4.66
CA PHE A 70 -11.60 -13.47 -4.77
C PHE A 70 -10.63 -14.09 -5.82
N ASP A 71 -9.35 -14.19 -5.47
CA ASP A 71 -8.27 -14.51 -6.39
C ASP A 71 -8.11 -16.02 -6.68
N ARG A 72 -9.06 -16.86 -6.24
CA ARG A 72 -9.00 -18.35 -6.30
C ARG A 72 -7.74 -18.97 -5.70
N LYS A 73 -6.99 -18.20 -4.92
CA LYS A 73 -5.80 -18.63 -4.19
C LYS A 73 -6.16 -18.86 -2.73
N THR A 74 -5.93 -20.09 -2.27
CA THR A 74 -6.02 -20.45 -0.85
C THR A 74 -5.02 -19.65 -0.05
N LYS A 75 -5.53 -18.93 0.95
CA LYS A 75 -4.71 -18.03 1.76
C LYS A 75 -4.09 -18.79 2.92
N SER A 76 -2.84 -19.21 2.74
CA SER A 76 -2.00 -19.73 3.83
C SER A 76 -1.06 -18.68 4.43
N ARG A 77 -0.99 -17.48 3.84
CA ARG A 77 -0.03 -16.45 4.24
C ARG A 77 -0.56 -15.61 5.41
N LEU A 78 0.29 -15.43 6.42
CA LEU A 78 0.03 -14.61 7.61
C LEU A 78 -0.21 -13.13 7.26
N ARG A 79 -0.72 -12.34 8.21
CA ARG A 79 -0.81 -10.88 8.07
C ARG A 79 0.56 -10.29 7.69
N PRO A 80 0.62 -9.30 6.77
CA PRO A 80 1.87 -8.60 6.49
C PRO A 80 2.50 -8.04 7.77
N ARG A 81 3.83 -8.14 7.87
CA ARG A 81 4.57 -7.62 9.01
C ARG A 81 4.41 -6.10 9.13
N GLU A 82 4.16 -5.61 10.34
CA GLU A 82 4.21 -4.20 10.65
C GLU A 82 5.66 -3.75 10.88
N TRP A 83 6.05 -2.65 10.24
CA TRP A 83 7.40 -2.08 10.34
C TRP A 83 7.47 -1.04 11.44
N SER A 84 8.33 -1.25 12.42
CA SER A 84 8.63 -0.22 13.42
C SER A 84 9.35 0.96 12.75
N GLY A 85 9.23 2.15 13.34
CA GLY A 85 9.92 3.31 12.78
C GLY A 85 11.43 3.22 12.92
N ASP A 86 11.91 2.53 13.95
CA ASP A 86 13.35 2.29 14.15
C ASP A 86 13.92 1.37 13.05
N GLU A 87 13.22 0.29 12.69
CA GLU A 87 13.62 -0.59 11.57
C GLU A 87 13.62 0.17 10.24
N ILE A 88 12.62 1.02 10.00
CA ILE A 88 12.60 1.86 8.80
C ILE A 88 13.76 2.84 8.80
N LEU A 89 14.06 3.47 9.93
CA LEU A 89 15.18 4.40 10.05
C LEU A 89 16.52 3.69 9.79
N GLU A 90 16.70 2.49 10.32
CA GLU A 90 17.88 1.66 10.09
C GLU A 90 18.02 1.32 8.60
N GLN A 91 16.94 0.89 7.94
CA GLN A 91 16.93 0.68 6.49
C GLN A 91 17.33 1.93 5.73
N LEU A 92 16.71 3.07 6.03
CA LEU A 92 17.00 4.35 5.36
C LEU A 92 18.45 4.79 5.55
N ASN A 93 19.05 4.53 6.72
CA ASN A 93 20.45 4.87 7.00
C ASN A 93 21.46 3.99 6.23
N ARG A 94 21.05 2.79 5.81
CA ARG A 94 21.88 1.90 4.98
C ARG A 94 21.85 2.27 3.49
N LEU A 95 20.92 3.14 3.07
CA LEU A 95 20.76 3.54 1.68
C LEU A 95 21.52 4.83 1.39
N ASP A 96 22.36 4.80 0.36
CA ASP A 96 22.96 6.02 -0.20
C ASP A 96 22.01 6.65 -1.23
N PHE A 97 21.32 7.72 -0.82
CA PHE A 97 20.41 8.47 -1.68
C PHE A 97 21.14 9.42 -2.67
N ALA A 98 22.42 9.73 -2.47
CA ALA A 98 23.17 10.63 -3.35
C ALA A 98 23.46 9.99 -4.72
N LEU A 99 23.59 8.66 -4.77
CA LEU A 99 23.75 7.90 -6.00
C LEU A 99 22.52 8.01 -6.93
N PHE A 100 21.30 8.17 -6.39
CA PHE A 100 20.07 8.28 -7.19
C PHE A 100 20.03 9.52 -8.09
N ARG A 101 20.67 10.62 -7.70
CA ARG A 101 20.66 11.88 -8.48
C ARG A 101 21.69 11.90 -9.60
N LYS A 102 22.77 11.11 -9.49
CA LYS A 102 23.91 11.16 -10.42
C LYS A 102 23.76 10.18 -11.58
N THR A 103 23.19 9.00 -11.35
CA THR A 103 22.84 8.08 -12.42
C THR A 103 21.44 8.44 -12.91
N GLY A 104 21.34 9.09 -14.07
CA GLY A 104 20.07 9.19 -14.82
C GLY A 104 19.50 7.84 -15.27
N SER A 105 20.02 6.73 -14.74
CA SER A 105 19.62 5.37 -15.00
C SER A 105 18.46 4.98 -14.08
N ARG A 106 17.35 4.57 -14.70
CA ARG A 106 16.14 4.04 -14.05
C ARG A 106 16.36 2.68 -13.38
N THR A 107 17.59 2.15 -13.39
CA THR A 107 17.91 0.86 -12.77
C THR A 107 18.10 1.07 -11.27
N ARG A 108 16.98 1.02 -10.52
CA ARG A 108 17.01 0.88 -9.07
C ARG A 108 17.87 -0.33 -8.74
N LEU A 109 18.95 -0.16 -7.98
CA LEU A 109 19.69 -1.31 -7.47
C LEU A 109 18.71 -2.20 -6.68
N SER A 110 18.80 -3.52 -6.86
CA SER A 110 17.95 -4.49 -6.17
C SER A 110 18.02 -4.37 -4.64
N THR A 111 19.10 -3.81 -4.11
CA THR A 111 19.33 -3.55 -2.69
C THR A 111 18.51 -2.40 -2.11
N HIS A 112 17.96 -1.50 -2.94
CA HIS A 112 17.33 -0.25 -2.46
C HIS A 112 15.84 -0.37 -2.10
N MET A 113 15.25 -1.55 -2.24
CA MET A 113 13.80 -1.76 -2.07
C MET A 113 13.01 -0.71 -2.88
N ASN A 114 11.85 -0.27 -2.40
CA ASN A 114 10.99 0.71 -3.07
C ASN A 114 11.18 2.15 -2.52
N TRP A 115 12.28 2.42 -1.81
CA TRP A 115 12.59 3.74 -1.24
C TRP A 115 13.09 4.71 -2.31
N THR A 116 12.67 5.97 -2.22
CA THR A 116 13.01 7.03 -3.19
C THR A 116 13.92 8.10 -2.59
N HIS A 117 13.75 8.37 -1.29
CA HIS A 117 14.53 9.33 -0.53
C HIS A 117 14.37 9.05 0.97
N LYS A 118 15.21 9.68 1.80
CA LYS A 118 15.03 9.73 3.25
C LYS A 118 14.03 10.84 3.61
N PRO A 119 12.91 10.54 4.28
CA PRO A 119 11.94 11.57 4.65
C PRO A 119 12.50 12.51 5.72
N MET A 120 12.23 13.80 5.58
CA MET A 120 12.65 14.84 6.52
C MET A 120 12.11 14.61 7.94
N PHE A 121 10.95 13.98 8.08
CA PHE A 121 10.39 13.69 9.41
C PHE A 121 11.28 12.79 10.27
N PHE A 122 12.17 11.98 9.66
CA PHE A 122 13.14 11.18 10.42
C PHE A 122 14.32 12.00 10.99
N GLU A 123 14.38 13.31 10.72
CA GLU A 123 15.24 14.25 11.45
C GLU A 123 14.68 14.56 12.85
N LEU A 124 13.37 14.37 13.06
CA LEU A 124 12.76 14.53 14.36
C LEU A 124 13.09 13.30 15.24
N PRO A 125 13.72 13.47 16.42
CA PRO A 125 14.29 12.37 17.20
C PRO A 125 13.23 11.39 17.73
N TYR A 126 11.98 11.82 17.83
CA TYR A 126 10.87 11.00 18.30
C TYR A 126 10.08 10.31 17.17
N TRP A 127 10.33 10.65 15.90
CA TRP A 127 9.48 10.21 14.79
C TRP A 127 9.51 8.69 14.59
N SER A 128 10.68 8.07 14.76
CA SER A 128 10.82 6.61 14.65
C SER A 128 10.04 5.85 15.74
N LYS A 129 9.71 6.52 16.85
CA LYS A 129 8.96 5.93 17.97
C LYS A 129 7.45 5.98 17.78
N LEU A 130 6.94 6.77 16.82
CA LEU A 130 5.52 6.86 16.53
C LEU A 130 5.04 5.63 15.78
N LYS A 131 3.97 4.97 16.25
CA LYS A 131 3.38 3.80 15.56
C LYS A 131 2.65 4.18 14.26
N LEU A 132 1.97 5.33 14.25
CA LEU A 132 1.16 5.81 13.13
C LEU A 132 1.74 7.12 12.58
N ARG A 133 2.65 7.03 11.61
CA ARG A 133 3.37 8.20 11.04
C ARG A 133 2.65 8.85 9.86
N HIS A 134 2.18 8.01 8.94
CA HIS A 134 1.60 8.44 7.67
C HIS A 134 0.26 7.73 7.47
N ASN A 135 -0.81 8.50 7.59
CA ASN A 135 -2.18 8.06 7.34
C ASN A 135 -2.57 8.44 5.90
N LEU A 136 -3.29 7.55 5.24
CA LEU A 136 -3.86 7.83 3.92
C LEU A 136 -5.20 8.53 4.08
N ASP A 137 -5.36 9.65 3.36
CA ASP A 137 -6.65 10.30 3.20
C ASP A 137 -7.48 9.54 2.18
N VAL A 138 -8.37 8.69 2.68
CA VAL A 138 -9.25 7.86 1.86
C VAL A 138 -10.21 8.73 1.04
N MET A 139 -10.53 9.96 1.46
CA MET A 139 -11.47 10.82 0.74
C MET A 139 -10.93 11.29 -0.63
N HIS A 140 -9.61 11.45 -0.76
CA HIS A 140 -8.98 11.90 -2.01
C HIS A 140 -8.35 10.74 -2.82
N VAL A 141 -8.32 9.55 -2.24
CA VAL A 141 -7.95 8.33 -2.93
C VAL A 141 -9.15 7.90 -3.76
N GLY A 142 -9.16 8.24 -5.06
CA GLY A 142 -10.30 7.95 -5.94
C GLY A 142 -10.80 6.50 -5.82
N GLU A 143 -12.11 6.28 -5.98
CA GLU A 143 -12.83 5.01 -5.73
C GLU A 143 -12.12 3.74 -6.25
N LYS A 144 -11.30 3.85 -7.31
CA LYS A 144 -10.52 2.74 -7.86
C LYS A 144 -9.47 2.18 -6.90
N CYS A 145 -8.91 2.99 -6.00
CA CYS A 145 -7.98 2.55 -4.97
C CYS A 145 -8.72 2.08 -3.70
N ILE A 146 -9.92 2.60 -3.43
CA ILE A 146 -10.75 2.18 -2.29
C ILE A 146 -11.38 0.81 -2.53
N ARG A 147 -11.88 0.50 -3.74
CA ARG A 147 -12.30 -0.88 -4.10
C ARG A 147 -11.15 -1.90 -3.99
N HIS A 148 -9.91 -1.39 -3.97
CA HIS A 148 -8.70 -2.16 -3.78
C HIS A 148 -8.43 -2.46 -2.30
N ILE A 149 -8.86 -1.62 -1.35
CA ILE A 149 -8.57 -1.73 0.09
C ILE A 149 -9.80 -2.17 0.90
N GLY A 150 -10.99 -1.69 0.56
CA GLY A 150 -12.27 -2.15 1.07
C GLY A 150 -12.87 -3.14 0.09
N GLY A 151 -12.84 -4.43 0.44
CA GLY A 151 -13.60 -5.43 -0.30
C GLY A 151 -15.07 -5.02 -0.33
N HIS A 152 -15.59 -4.64 -1.49
CA HIS A 152 -17.01 -4.48 -1.67
C HIS A 152 -17.40 -4.68 -3.14
N ASP A 153 -18.03 -5.83 -3.37
CA ASP A 153 -19.40 -5.88 -3.84
C ASP A 153 -19.67 -5.25 -5.21
N SER A 154 -19.67 -6.14 -6.20
CA SER A 154 -20.33 -5.92 -7.49
C SER A 154 -20.85 -7.26 -7.99
N LYS A 155 -21.77 -7.87 -7.23
CA LYS A 155 -22.86 -8.57 -7.90
C LYS A 155 -24.02 -7.58 -8.06
N TYR A 156 -24.66 -7.66 -9.23
CA TYR A 156 -25.83 -6.89 -9.66
C TYR A 156 -25.57 -5.48 -10.23
N ARG A 157 -25.08 -5.46 -11.47
CA ARG A 157 -25.66 -4.56 -12.49
C ARG A 157 -25.58 -5.24 -13.87
N GLY A 158 -26.72 -5.75 -14.34
CA GLY A 158 -26.88 -6.36 -15.67
C GLY A 158 -27.48 -7.77 -15.68
N GLN A 159 -28.70 -7.94 -15.15
CA GLN A 159 -29.66 -8.76 -15.88
C GLN A 159 -30.10 -7.97 -17.13
N ASP A 160 -30.45 -8.71 -18.18
CA ASP A 160 -30.76 -8.31 -19.57
C ASP A 160 -29.54 -8.50 -20.50
N LYS A 161 -29.48 -9.54 -21.35
CA LYS A 161 -30.49 -9.93 -22.33
C LYS A 161 -30.58 -11.45 -22.50
N GLY A 162 -31.81 -11.89 -22.77
CA GLY A 162 -32.26 -13.27 -22.78
C GLY A 162 -31.63 -14.17 -23.83
N HIS A 163 -31.72 -15.46 -23.52
CA HIS A 163 -31.76 -16.53 -24.49
C HIS A 163 -32.85 -16.24 -25.54
N ASN A 164 -32.54 -16.44 -26.81
CA ASN A 164 -33.49 -17.10 -27.69
C ASN A 164 -32.72 -18.12 -28.52
N GLN A 165 -33.02 -19.39 -28.25
CA GLN A 165 -32.78 -20.50 -29.15
C GLN A 165 -33.70 -20.34 -30.36
N SER A 166 -33.21 -20.67 -31.55
CA SER A 166 -34.03 -21.31 -32.57
C SER A 166 -33.11 -22.00 -33.57
N SER A 167 -33.13 -23.33 -33.48
CA SER A 167 -32.69 -24.28 -34.48
C SER A 167 -33.42 -24.05 -35.80
N SER A 168 -32.71 -24.11 -36.92
CA SER A 168 -33.06 -24.81 -38.16
C SER A 168 -31.84 -24.80 -39.07
#